data_AF-A0A124ID23-F1
#
_entry.id   AF-A0A124ID23-F1
#
_cell.length_a   1.000
_cell.length_b   1.000
_cell.length_c   1.000
_cell.angle_alpha   90.00
_cell.angle_beta   90.00
_cell.angle_gamma   90.00
#
_symmetry.space_group_name_H-M   'P 1'
#
loop_
_entity.id
_entity.type
_entity.pdbx_description
1 polymer ?
#
loop_
_entity_poly.entity_id
_entity_poly.type
_entity_poly.pdbx_seq_one_letter_code
_entity_poly.pdbx_strand_id
1 'polypeptide(L)'
;MTSTPSTTRPFSVADLGTLVVMPWSGEAPDGSDMPYLLAYSLGDAADGGAETTAVAIERLLADNGLPVGGDLVDGGERPSLPVTLLVTAGSAVLNMPMLNAQCVPPPEWLDAVEARGYAYLVFTTRPWPDAVPGRPVEPEALAAFAGAEETLTAAAHIVLPARSLRG
;
A
#
# COMPACT_ATOMS: atom_id res chain seq x y z
N MET A 1 16.17 -31.47 -27.25
CA MET A 1 16.18 -30.83 -25.93
C MET A 1 16.40 -29.35 -26.16
N THR A 2 15.38 -28.53 -25.95
CA THR A 2 15.49 -27.08 -26.13
C THR A 2 15.29 -26.46 -24.76
N SER A 3 16.39 -26.01 -24.15
CA SER A 3 16.36 -25.31 -22.87
C SER A 3 15.70 -23.96 -23.07
N THR A 4 14.57 -23.73 -22.41
CA THR A 4 13.99 -22.40 -22.22
C THR A 4 14.93 -21.60 -21.32
N PRO A 5 15.50 -20.47 -21.76
CA PRO A 5 16.11 -19.55 -20.83
C PRO A 5 14.98 -18.93 -19.99
N SER A 6 14.95 -19.22 -18.70
CA SER A 6 14.21 -18.41 -17.74
C SER A 6 14.80 -17.01 -17.77
N THR A 7 14.25 -16.13 -18.61
CA THR A 7 14.55 -14.70 -18.60
C THR A 7 14.01 -14.17 -17.29
N THR A 8 14.89 -14.03 -16.30
CA THR A 8 14.63 -13.15 -15.17
C THR A 8 14.66 -11.73 -15.73
N ARG A 9 13.48 -11.20 -16.09
CA ARG A 9 13.37 -9.81 -16.54
C ARG A 9 13.94 -8.89 -15.45
N PRO A 10 14.79 -7.92 -15.79
CA PRO A 10 15.19 -6.88 -14.85
C PRO A 10 13.92 -6.13 -14.39
N PHE A 11 13.83 -5.82 -13.09
CA PHE A 11 12.70 -5.07 -12.53
C PHE A 11 12.63 -3.69 -13.21
N SER A 12 11.51 -3.38 -13.85
CA SER A 12 11.24 -2.05 -14.39
C SER A 12 10.17 -1.36 -13.56
N VAL A 13 10.38 -0.08 -13.23
CA VAL A 13 9.35 0.75 -12.59
C VAL A 13 8.11 0.84 -13.49
N ALA A 14 8.27 0.72 -14.81
CA ALA A 14 7.14 0.71 -15.75
C ALA A 14 6.25 -0.54 -15.60
N ASP A 15 6.75 -1.63 -15.04
CA ASP A 15 5.96 -2.85 -14.77
C ASP A 15 5.02 -2.66 -13.57
N LEU A 16 5.21 -1.63 -12.72
CA LEU A 16 4.32 -1.34 -11.60
C LEU A 16 2.98 -0.71 -12.02
N GLY A 17 2.91 -0.17 -13.25
CA GLY A 17 1.77 0.60 -13.74
C GLY A 17 1.48 1.84 -12.87
N THR A 18 0.23 2.26 -12.86
CA THR A 18 -0.25 3.35 -12.02
C THR A 18 -0.56 2.83 -10.62
N LEU A 19 0.23 3.27 -9.63
CA LEU A 19 0.00 2.99 -8.21
C LEU A 19 -0.85 4.09 -7.57
N VAL A 20 -1.83 3.69 -6.78
CA VAL A 20 -2.73 4.57 -6.04
C VAL A 20 -2.62 4.26 -4.56
N VAL A 21 -2.53 5.31 -3.74
CA VAL A 21 -2.58 5.21 -2.28
C VAL A 21 -3.82 5.92 -1.77
N MET A 22 -4.68 5.18 -1.09
CA MET A 22 -5.93 5.70 -0.54
C MET A 22 -5.96 5.58 0.99
N PRO A 23 -6.00 6.72 1.70
CA PRO A 23 -6.23 6.76 3.14
C PRO A 23 -7.73 6.67 3.47
N TRP A 24 -8.09 5.90 4.51
CA TRP A 24 -9.43 5.94 5.09
C TRP A 24 -9.37 5.60 6.59
N SER A 25 -10.31 6.18 7.35
CA SER A 25 -10.51 5.76 8.75
C SER A 25 -11.48 4.58 8.77
N GLY A 26 -11.08 3.50 9.45
CA GLY A 26 -11.98 2.39 9.79
C GLY A 26 -12.21 2.34 11.29
N GLU A 27 -13.14 1.51 11.75
CA GLU A 27 -13.39 1.34 13.18
C GLU A 27 -12.48 0.25 13.77
N ALA A 28 -11.76 0.57 14.84
CA ALA A 28 -10.99 -0.41 15.62
C ALA A 28 -11.90 -1.20 16.58
N PRO A 29 -11.45 -2.37 17.10
CA PRO A 29 -12.22 -3.17 18.07
C PRO A 29 -12.62 -2.39 19.32
N ASP A 30 -11.80 -1.41 19.71
CA ASP A 30 -12.03 -0.54 20.86
C ASP A 30 -12.99 0.64 20.56
N GLY A 31 -13.61 0.68 19.38
CA GLY A 31 -14.54 1.73 18.95
C GLY A 31 -13.87 3.07 18.61
N SER A 32 -12.55 3.07 18.43
CA SER A 32 -11.78 4.25 18.03
C SER A 32 -11.40 4.18 16.56
N ASP A 33 -11.26 5.34 15.92
CA ASP A 33 -10.78 5.43 14.55
C ASP A 33 -9.42 4.75 14.37
N MET A 34 -9.30 3.95 13.32
CA MET A 34 -8.07 3.29 12.89
C MET A 34 -7.64 3.85 11.54
N PRO A 35 -6.45 4.47 11.47
CA PRO A 35 -5.96 5.06 10.24
C PRO A 35 -5.38 3.99 9.32
N TYR A 36 -6.12 3.64 8.27
CA TYR A 36 -5.69 2.69 7.25
C TYR A 36 -5.18 3.38 5.98
N LEU A 37 -4.25 2.74 5.28
CA LEU A 37 -3.73 3.12 3.98
C LEU A 37 -3.77 1.91 3.06
N LEU A 38 -4.32 2.08 1.85
CA LEU A 38 -4.36 1.01 0.85
C LEU A 38 -3.48 1.47 -0.31
N ALA A 39 -2.42 0.72 -0.57
CA ALA A 39 -1.64 0.83 -1.78
C ALA A 39 -2.04 -0.30 -2.73
N TYR A 40 -2.47 0.07 -3.94
CA TYR A 40 -2.85 -0.88 -4.99
C TYR A 40 -2.46 -0.31 -6.35
N SER A 41 -2.39 -1.17 -7.38
CA SER A 41 -2.19 -0.74 -8.77
C SER A 41 -3.49 -0.83 -9.57
N LEU A 42 -3.60 -0.01 -10.61
CA LEU A 42 -4.64 -0.13 -11.63
C LEU A 42 -4.37 -1.28 -12.61
N GLY A 43 -3.17 -1.90 -12.57
CA GLY A 43 -2.82 -3.02 -13.45
C GLY A 43 -2.65 -2.60 -14.92
N ASP A 44 -2.38 -1.33 -15.18
CA ASP A 44 -2.23 -0.71 -16.50
C ASP A 44 -0.80 -0.74 -17.04
N ALA A 45 0.05 -1.65 -16.54
CA ALA A 45 1.39 -1.84 -17.09
C ALA A 45 1.35 -2.15 -18.59
N ALA A 46 2.21 -1.47 -19.36
CA ALA A 46 2.20 -1.51 -20.81
C ALA A 46 2.45 -2.91 -21.40
N ASP A 47 3.16 -3.77 -20.66
CA ASP A 47 3.45 -5.15 -21.03
C ASP A 47 2.80 -6.08 -20.01
N GLY A 48 1.92 -6.98 -20.45
CA GLY A 48 1.28 -7.99 -19.60
C GLY A 48 0.31 -7.49 -18.51
N GLY A 49 0.01 -6.19 -18.44
CA GLY A 49 -1.09 -5.62 -17.65
C GLY A 49 -1.11 -6.04 -16.18
N ALA A 50 -2.27 -6.50 -15.71
CA ALA A 50 -2.51 -6.87 -14.31
C ALA A 50 -1.56 -7.94 -13.76
N GLU A 51 -1.25 -8.98 -14.54
CA GLU A 51 -0.37 -10.07 -14.10
C GLU A 51 1.08 -9.59 -13.92
N THR A 52 1.57 -8.79 -14.87
CA THR A 52 2.92 -8.22 -14.78
C THR A 52 3.04 -7.28 -13.60
N THR A 53 1.98 -6.50 -13.36
CA THR A 53 1.92 -5.57 -12.24
C THR A 53 1.90 -6.29 -10.89
N ALA A 54 1.11 -7.36 -10.76
CA ALA A 54 1.06 -8.15 -9.54
C ALA A 54 2.44 -8.75 -9.19
N VAL A 55 3.14 -9.32 -10.17
CA VAL A 55 4.49 -9.88 -10.01
C VAL A 55 5.51 -8.78 -9.66
N ALA A 56 5.40 -7.60 -10.29
CA ALA A 56 6.27 -6.47 -9.99
C ALA A 56 6.06 -5.96 -8.56
N ILE A 57 4.81 -5.82 -8.12
CA ILE A 57 4.49 -5.41 -6.73
C ILE A 57 4.98 -6.46 -5.74
N GLU A 58 4.73 -7.75 -5.98
CA GLU A 58 5.18 -8.83 -5.11
C GLU A 58 6.70 -8.79 -4.92
N ARG A 59 7.44 -8.63 -6.03
CA ARG A 59 8.89 -8.48 -6.00
C ARG A 59 9.33 -7.22 -5.26
N LEU A 60 8.68 -6.09 -5.51
CA LEU A 60 8.96 -4.82 -4.82
C LEU A 60 8.78 -4.99 -3.31
N LEU A 61 7.68 -5.61 -2.87
CA LEU A 61 7.40 -5.86 -1.47
C LEU A 61 8.44 -6.80 -0.85
N ALA A 62 8.77 -7.90 -1.53
CA ALA A 62 9.78 -8.85 -1.07
C ALA A 62 11.18 -8.22 -0.93
N ASP A 63 11.62 -7.42 -1.91
CA ASP A 63 12.91 -6.70 -1.88
C ASP A 63 12.98 -5.69 -0.71
N ASN A 64 11.82 -5.16 -0.28
CA ASN A 64 11.71 -4.24 0.85
C ASN A 64 11.42 -4.94 2.20
N GLY A 65 11.45 -6.27 2.24
CA GLY A 65 11.24 -7.06 3.47
C GLY A 65 9.78 -7.10 3.94
N LEU A 66 8.84 -6.91 3.01
CA LEU A 66 7.40 -6.90 3.24
C LEU A 66 6.78 -8.16 2.60
N PRO A 67 6.62 -9.27 3.32
CA PRO A 67 6.07 -10.49 2.75
C PRO A 67 4.57 -10.33 2.45
N VAL A 68 4.16 -10.67 1.23
CA VAL A 68 2.75 -10.73 0.82
C VAL A 68 2.08 -11.96 1.45
N GLY A 69 0.88 -11.80 2.00
CA GLY A 69 0.13 -12.87 2.66
C GLY A 69 0.78 -13.39 3.95
N GLY A 70 1.81 -12.69 4.44
CA GLY A 70 2.50 -13.02 5.68
C GLY A 70 1.97 -12.27 6.89
N ASP A 71 2.63 -12.48 8.03
CA ASP A 71 2.34 -11.77 9.28
C ASP A 71 2.52 -10.26 9.16
N LEU A 72 1.83 -9.55 10.05
CA LEU A 72 1.95 -8.10 10.22
C LEU A 72 3.40 -7.69 10.47
N VAL A 73 3.92 -6.78 9.65
CA VAL A 73 5.23 -6.18 9.84
C VAL A 73 5.09 -4.92 10.70
N ASP A 74 5.68 -4.92 11.88
CA ASP A 74 5.75 -3.72 12.72
C ASP A 74 6.95 -2.83 12.31
N GLY A 75 6.65 -1.63 11.80
CA GLY A 75 7.64 -0.64 11.38
C GLY A 75 8.32 0.09 12.54
N GLY A 76 7.72 0.09 13.73
CA GLY A 76 8.35 0.57 14.97
C GLY A 76 9.43 -0.37 15.47
N GLU A 77 9.23 -1.68 15.35
CA GLU A 77 10.24 -2.69 15.73
C GLU A 77 11.36 -2.85 14.69
N ARG A 78 11.15 -2.38 13.46
CA ARG A 78 12.11 -2.50 12.35
C ARG A 78 12.52 -1.12 11.80
N PRO A 79 13.36 -0.35 12.51
CA PRO A 79 13.77 0.99 12.09
C PRO A 79 14.60 1.04 10.78
N SER A 80 15.16 -0.09 10.36
CA SER A 80 15.86 -0.26 9.09
C SER A 80 14.93 -0.53 7.90
N LEU A 81 13.61 -0.62 8.12
CA LEU A 81 12.67 -0.76 7.02
C LEU A 81 12.77 0.46 6.09
N PRO A 82 12.86 0.22 4.79
CA PRO A 82 12.97 1.29 3.81
C PRO A 82 11.62 1.94 3.49
N VAL A 83 10.53 1.51 4.13
CA VAL A 83 9.19 2.11 4.03
C VAL A 83 8.94 3.06 5.20
N THR A 84 8.47 4.27 4.90
CA THR A 84 8.20 5.31 5.90
C THR A 84 6.93 6.06 5.57
N LEU A 85 6.23 6.49 6.63
CA LEU A 85 5.06 7.34 6.55
C LEU A 85 5.37 8.69 7.19
N LEU A 86 5.22 9.75 6.41
CA LEU A 86 5.36 11.11 6.88
C LEU A 86 4.01 11.83 6.81
N VAL A 87 3.59 12.45 7.91
CA VAL A 87 2.37 13.27 7.95
C VAL A 87 2.79 14.73 8.12
N THR A 88 2.40 15.58 7.18
CA THR A 88 2.78 17.00 7.18
C THR A 88 1.64 17.86 6.67
N ALA A 89 1.26 18.89 7.44
CA ALA A 89 0.29 19.91 7.05
C ALA A 89 -1.00 19.35 6.39
N GLY A 90 -1.54 18.25 6.93
CA GLY A 90 -2.76 17.60 6.41
C GLY A 90 -2.56 16.70 5.19
N SER A 91 -1.32 16.42 4.79
CA SER A 91 -0.96 15.43 3.77
C SER A 91 -0.24 14.24 4.39
N ALA A 92 -0.44 13.05 3.82
CA ALA A 92 0.31 11.85 4.13
C ALA A 92 1.20 11.48 2.93
N VAL A 93 2.49 11.28 3.19
CA VAL A 93 3.50 10.90 2.21
C VAL A 93 4.03 9.52 2.58
N LEU A 94 3.75 8.54 1.73
CA LEU A 94 4.32 7.22 1.79
C LEU A 94 5.60 7.19 0.94
N ASN A 95 6.70 6.80 1.56
CA ASN A 95 7.99 6.74 0.90
C ASN A 95 8.62 5.35 1.04
N MET A 96 9.04 4.77 -0.08
CA MET A 96 9.70 3.48 -0.21
C MET A 96 10.64 3.52 -1.42
N PRO A 97 11.71 2.70 -1.48
CA PRO A 97 12.50 2.54 -2.69
C PRO A 97 11.61 2.29 -3.90
N MET A 98 11.80 3.12 -4.94
CA MET A 98 11.06 3.08 -6.20
C MET A 98 9.58 3.47 -6.12
N LEU A 99 9.07 3.87 -4.95
CA LEU A 99 7.70 4.33 -4.76
C LEU A 99 7.64 5.53 -3.81
N ASN A 100 7.19 6.67 -4.33
CA ASN A 100 6.82 7.82 -3.52
C ASN A 100 5.38 8.21 -3.86
N ALA A 101 4.51 8.22 -2.87
CA ALA A 101 3.10 8.55 -3.04
C ALA A 101 2.67 9.58 -2.00
N GLN A 102 1.94 10.59 -2.44
CA GLN A 102 1.35 11.60 -1.58
C GLN A 102 -0.17 11.53 -1.72
N CYS A 103 -0.87 11.58 -0.60
CA CYS A 103 -2.33 11.64 -0.55
C CYS A 103 -2.79 12.67 0.50
N VAL A 104 -4.02 13.13 0.34
CA VAL A 104 -4.70 14.01 1.30
C VAL A 104 -5.70 13.15 2.08
N PRO A 105 -5.35 12.70 3.30
CA PRO A 105 -6.26 11.92 4.13
C PRO A 105 -7.44 12.74 4.63
N PRO A 106 -8.57 12.09 4.95
CA PRO A 106 -9.68 12.76 5.62
C PRO A 106 -9.26 13.21 7.04
N PRO A 107 -9.93 14.22 7.62
CA PRO A 107 -9.56 14.77 8.92
C PRO A 107 -9.61 13.72 10.03
N GLU A 108 -10.62 12.84 10.02
CA GLU A 108 -10.75 11.73 10.97
C GLU A 108 -9.54 10.78 10.97
N TRP A 109 -8.93 10.56 9.80
CA TRP A 109 -7.69 9.77 9.70
C TRP A 109 -6.49 10.49 10.31
N LEU A 110 -6.39 11.81 10.15
CA LEU A 110 -5.32 12.61 10.75
C LEU A 110 -5.41 12.61 12.28
N ASP A 111 -6.62 12.79 12.81
CA ASP A 111 -6.90 12.69 14.26
C ASP A 111 -6.54 11.29 14.79
N ALA A 112 -6.91 10.23 14.06
CA ALA A 112 -6.59 8.87 14.42
C ALA A 112 -5.07 8.58 14.43
N VAL A 113 -4.34 9.10 13.43
CA VAL A 113 -2.87 9.01 13.41
C VAL A 113 -2.24 9.81 14.54
N GLU A 114 -2.74 11.00 14.86
CA GLU A 114 -2.22 11.80 15.98
C GLU A 114 -2.45 11.09 17.32
N ALA A 115 -3.60 10.45 17.50
CA ALA A 115 -3.93 9.71 18.71
C ALA A 115 -3.11 8.42 18.86
N ARG A 116 -2.85 7.69 17.77
CA ARG A 116 -2.19 6.37 17.79
C ARG A 116 -0.67 6.42 17.55
N GLY A 117 -0.19 7.41 16.81
CA GLY A 117 1.22 7.53 16.39
C GLY A 117 1.62 6.61 15.24
N TYR A 118 0.69 5.88 14.62
CA TYR A 118 0.95 4.98 13.50
C TYR A 118 -0.25 4.91 12.55
N ALA A 119 -0.03 4.39 11.34
CA ALA A 119 -1.08 3.98 10.41
C ALA A 119 -0.85 2.56 9.90
N TYR A 120 -1.93 1.88 9.54
CA TYR A 120 -1.87 0.51 9.02
C TYR A 120 -1.90 0.54 7.49
N LEU A 121 -0.79 0.15 6.86
CA LEU A 121 -0.66 0.03 5.42
C LEU A 121 -0.99 -1.40 4.98
N VAL A 122 -1.97 -1.50 4.09
CA VAL A 122 -2.27 -2.67 3.27
C VAL A 122 -1.69 -2.40 1.88
N PHE A 123 -0.65 -3.13 1.48
CA PHE A 123 -0.13 -3.04 0.11
C PHE A 123 -0.46 -4.34 -0.62
N THR A 124 -1.47 -4.29 -1.49
CA THR A 124 -1.95 -5.46 -2.21
C THR A 124 -1.30 -5.60 -3.59
N THR A 125 -1.05 -6.85 -4.01
CA THR A 125 -0.70 -7.21 -5.39
C THR A 125 -1.93 -7.31 -6.28
N ARG A 126 -3.13 -7.36 -5.67
CA ARG A 126 -4.41 -7.43 -6.38
C ARG A 126 -4.74 -6.05 -6.96
N PRO A 127 -4.95 -5.93 -8.29
CA PRO A 127 -5.45 -4.70 -8.85
C PRO A 127 -6.90 -4.49 -8.44
N TRP A 128 -7.27 -3.23 -8.24
CA TRP A 128 -8.66 -2.91 -7.93
C TRP A 128 -9.51 -3.00 -9.21
N PRO A 129 -10.55 -3.86 -9.26
CA PRO A 129 -11.31 -4.13 -10.49
C PRO A 129 -12.13 -2.94 -11.01
N ASP A 130 -12.76 -2.18 -10.12
CA ASP A 130 -13.54 -0.97 -10.41
C ASP A 130 -12.74 0.35 -10.39
N ALA A 131 -11.40 0.32 -10.31
CA ALA A 131 -10.61 1.54 -10.21
C ALA A 131 -10.49 2.19 -11.58
N VAL A 132 -11.39 3.12 -11.84
CA VAL A 132 -11.43 3.90 -13.07
C VAL A 132 -10.76 5.26 -12.82
N PRO A 133 -9.74 5.63 -13.61
CA PRO A 133 -9.14 6.96 -13.53
C PRO A 133 -10.20 8.07 -13.60
N GLY A 134 -10.18 8.98 -12.62
CA GLY A 134 -11.12 10.10 -12.54
C GLY A 134 -12.48 9.78 -11.92
N ARG A 135 -12.73 8.53 -11.49
CA ARG A 135 -13.92 8.18 -10.70
C ARG A 135 -13.57 8.19 -9.21
N PRO A 136 -14.35 8.90 -8.36
CA PRO A 136 -14.16 8.79 -6.93
C PRO A 136 -14.46 7.35 -6.48
N VAL A 137 -13.65 6.87 -5.55
CA VAL A 137 -13.88 5.60 -4.87
C VAL A 137 -14.66 5.89 -3.59
N GLU A 138 -15.81 5.23 -3.44
CA GLU A 138 -16.60 5.36 -2.22
C GLU A 138 -15.88 4.72 -1.03
N PRO A 139 -15.89 5.34 0.16
CA PRO A 139 -15.16 4.84 1.32
C PRO A 139 -15.63 3.45 1.76
N GLU A 140 -16.93 3.13 1.59
CA GLU A 140 -17.47 1.81 1.88
C GLU A 140 -16.92 0.73 0.93
N ALA A 141 -16.80 1.04 -0.36
CA ALA A 141 -16.20 0.13 -1.35
C ALA A 141 -14.71 -0.10 -1.07
N LEU A 142 -14.00 0.94 -0.60
CA LEU A 142 -12.62 0.85 -0.13
C LEU A 142 -12.47 -0.04 1.09
N ALA A 143 -13.28 0.17 2.12
CA ALA A 143 -13.27 -0.68 3.29
C ALA A 143 -13.59 -2.14 2.94
N ALA A 144 -14.59 -2.37 2.07
CA ALA A 144 -14.96 -3.72 1.62
C ALA A 144 -13.85 -4.40 0.82
N PHE A 145 -13.19 -3.67 -0.10
CA PHE A 145 -12.08 -4.23 -0.89
C PHE A 145 -10.85 -4.48 -0.03
N ALA A 146 -10.45 -3.52 0.81
CA ALA A 146 -9.27 -3.66 1.67
C ALA A 146 -9.46 -4.72 2.76
N GLY A 147 -10.68 -4.88 3.26
CA GLY A 147 -11.04 -5.89 4.26
C GLY A 147 -11.40 -7.27 3.69
N ALA A 148 -11.46 -7.43 2.36
CA ALA A 148 -11.76 -8.73 1.77
C ALA A 148 -10.63 -9.73 2.03
N GLU A 149 -10.97 -10.95 2.45
CA GLU A 149 -10.00 -12.02 2.76
C GLU A 149 -9.02 -12.27 1.61
N GLU A 150 -9.50 -12.23 0.37
CA GLU A 150 -8.68 -12.40 -0.83
C GLU A 150 -7.66 -11.25 -1.00
N THR A 151 -8.05 -10.00 -0.67
CA THR A 151 -7.14 -8.85 -0.69
C THR A 151 -6.13 -8.93 0.46
N LEU A 152 -6.58 -9.28 1.67
CA LEU A 152 -5.72 -9.44 2.83
C LEU A 152 -4.68 -10.55 2.61
N THR A 153 -5.06 -11.66 1.98
CA THR A 153 -4.15 -12.76 1.64
C THR A 153 -3.18 -12.38 0.52
N ALA A 154 -3.59 -11.51 -0.41
CA ALA A 154 -2.77 -10.98 -1.48
C ALA A 154 -2.09 -9.64 -1.14
N ALA A 155 -1.97 -9.30 0.14
CA ALA A 155 -1.35 -8.05 0.57
C ALA A 155 -0.23 -8.26 1.59
N ALA A 156 0.75 -7.35 1.56
CA ALA A 156 1.62 -7.13 2.68
C ALA A 156 0.95 -6.18 3.68
N HIS A 157 1.10 -6.50 4.97
CA HIS A 157 0.51 -5.76 6.07
C HIS A 157 1.61 -5.11 6.89
N ILE A 158 1.53 -3.79 7.08
CA ILE A 158 2.57 -3.03 7.77
C ILE A 158 1.96 -2.01 8.72
N VAL A 159 2.36 -2.02 9.99
CA VAL A 159 2.17 -0.87 10.89
C VAL A 159 3.28 0.13 10.64
N LEU A 160 2.95 1.28 10.09
CA LEU A 160 3.90 2.35 9.83
C LEU A 160 3.84 3.40 10.93
N PRO A 161 4.92 3.63 11.70
CA PRO A 161 4.97 4.75 12.63
C PRO A 161 4.87 6.05 11.85
N ALA A 162 3.90 6.89 12.21
CA ALA A 162 3.68 8.15 11.55
C ALA A 162 4.70 9.17 12.07
N ARG A 163 5.59 9.62 11.18
CA ARG A 163 6.54 10.68 11.50
C ARG A 163 5.91 12.00 11.11
N SER A 164 5.70 12.88 12.08
CA SER A 164 5.28 14.24 11.78
C SER A 164 6.51 15.12 11.60
N LEU A 165 6.54 15.95 10.54
CA LEU A 165 7.44 17.09 10.48
C LEU A 165 6.95 18.18 11.46
N ARG A 166 6.94 17.88 12.75
CA ARG A 166 6.88 18.92 13.77
C ARG A 166 8.31 19.44 13.94
N GLY A 167 8.57 20.59 13.30
CA GLY A 167 9.58 21.53 13.78
C GLY A 167 9.06 22.23 15.03
#